data_AF-A0A352YYN5-F1
#
_entry.id   AF-A0A352YYN5-F1
#
_cell.length_a   1.000
_cell.length_b   1.000
_cell.length_c   1.000
_cell.angle_alpha   90.00
_cell.angle_beta   90.00
_cell.angle_gamma   90.00
#
_symmetry.space_group_name_H-M   'P 1'
#
loop_
_entity.id
_entity.type
_entity.pdbx_description
1 polymer ?
#
loop_
_entity_poly.entity_id
_entity_poly.type
_entity_poly.pdbx_seq_one_letter_code
_entity_poly.pdbx_strand_id
1 'polypeptide(L)'
;MLSFFFSGAYINLYGQSQTGKIFPSWSQGILDIHHINSGKGESVFIIMPDGTTMLVDAGATTRPKPRVTDQKPDASRTPGEWISRYILYMMSDLPSKVLDYILLTHFDGDHIGDYYHEAKTSKSGTFKLTGITEVGEHIPFKKLVDRGWPDYNFPAPMENDKMKNYRQFLKWHMEKNNTVVERFIAGQNSQFVLLNNRDRYPGFEIQNIAVNGHVWTGVGTNERNHFPALEDLKT
;
A
#
# COMPACT_ATOMS: atom_id res chain seq x y z
N MET A 1 -33.87 -17.12 -42.86
CA MET A 1 -34.20 -16.38 -41.63
C MET A 1 -33.20 -16.82 -40.57
N LEU A 2 -32.13 -16.05 -40.34
CA LEU A 2 -31.10 -16.36 -39.34
C LEU A 2 -31.49 -15.65 -38.05
N SER A 3 -31.86 -16.39 -37.01
CA SER A 3 -32.09 -15.85 -35.67
C SER A 3 -30.79 -15.92 -34.88
N PHE A 4 -30.21 -14.77 -34.55
CA PHE A 4 -29.16 -14.67 -33.54
C PHE A 4 -29.82 -14.57 -32.15
N PHE A 5 -29.59 -15.56 -31.30
CA PHE A 5 -29.88 -15.47 -29.88
C PHE A 5 -28.73 -14.75 -29.18
N PHE A 6 -28.94 -13.51 -28.77
CA PHE A 6 -28.09 -12.86 -27.77
C PHE A 6 -28.54 -13.33 -26.39
N SER A 7 -27.78 -14.26 -25.80
CA SER A 7 -27.82 -14.53 -24.38
C SER A 7 -27.22 -13.33 -23.65
N GLY A 8 -28.06 -12.40 -23.23
CA GLY A 8 -27.67 -11.36 -22.30
C GLY A 8 -27.42 -12.01 -20.94
N ALA A 9 -26.15 -12.18 -20.56
CA ALA A 9 -25.81 -12.51 -19.19
C ALA A 9 -26.23 -11.32 -18.31
N TYR A 10 -27.26 -11.51 -17.50
CA TYR A 10 -27.62 -10.58 -16.44
C TYR A 10 -26.48 -10.55 -15.43
N ILE A 11 -25.60 -9.56 -15.53
CA ILE A 11 -24.66 -9.24 -14.47
C ILE A 11 -25.50 -8.60 -13.36
N ASN A 12 -25.89 -9.39 -12.37
CA ASN A 12 -26.41 -8.87 -11.12
C ASN A 12 -25.28 -8.08 -10.45
N LEU A 13 -25.27 -6.77 -10.68
CA LEU A 13 -24.45 -5.83 -9.93
C LEU A 13 -25.01 -5.77 -8.50
N TYR A 14 -24.45 -6.58 -7.61
CA TYR A 14 -24.72 -6.50 -6.17
C TYR A 14 -24.06 -5.23 -5.63
N GLY A 15 -24.81 -4.13 -5.65
CA GLY A 15 -24.29 -2.80 -5.37
C GLY A 15 -23.88 -2.53 -3.92
N GLN A 16 -24.23 -3.37 -2.94
CA GLN A 16 -23.78 -3.21 -1.55
C GLN A 16 -23.70 -4.56 -0.83
N SER A 17 -22.56 -4.83 -0.20
CA SER A 17 -22.44 -5.89 0.80
C SER A 17 -23.27 -5.49 2.04
N GLN A 18 -24.08 -6.42 2.56
CA GLN A 18 -24.84 -6.19 3.78
C GLN A 18 -23.88 -6.14 4.98
N THR A 19 -24.01 -5.14 5.85
CA THR A 19 -23.21 -5.02 7.08
C THR A 19 -23.22 -6.34 7.88
N GLY A 20 -22.03 -6.81 8.25
CA GLY A 20 -21.84 -8.05 9.00
C GLY A 20 -21.78 -9.33 8.14
N LYS A 21 -21.94 -9.23 6.82
CA LYS A 21 -21.64 -10.34 5.90
C LYS A 21 -20.16 -10.35 5.51
N ILE A 22 -19.67 -11.54 5.21
CA ILE A 22 -18.32 -11.76 4.67
C ILE A 22 -18.30 -11.24 3.22
N PHE A 23 -17.22 -10.56 2.85
CA PHE A 23 -17.02 -10.14 1.45
C PHE A 23 -16.85 -11.38 0.54
N PRO A 24 -17.43 -11.37 -0.67
CA PRO A 24 -17.14 -12.43 -1.63
C PRO A 24 -15.63 -12.43 -1.96
N SER A 25 -15.11 -13.57 -2.39
CA SER A 25 -13.79 -13.64 -2.98
C SER A 25 -13.70 -12.77 -4.23
N TRP A 26 -12.52 -12.21 -4.48
CA TRP A 26 -12.22 -11.48 -5.70
C TRP A 26 -12.51 -12.33 -6.94
N SER A 27 -12.98 -11.68 -8.01
CA SER A 27 -13.27 -12.32 -9.30
C SER A 27 -12.54 -11.60 -10.43
N GLN A 28 -12.01 -12.38 -11.38
CA GLN A 28 -11.27 -11.86 -12.52
C GLN A 28 -12.05 -10.78 -13.27
N GLY A 29 -11.39 -9.65 -13.55
CA GLY A 29 -11.97 -8.47 -14.20
C GLY A 29 -12.53 -7.41 -13.25
N ILE A 30 -12.60 -7.68 -11.95
CA ILE A 30 -13.07 -6.73 -10.94
C ILE A 30 -11.87 -6.04 -10.28
N LEU A 31 -12.01 -4.73 -10.04
CA LEU A 31 -11.13 -3.97 -9.16
C LEU A 31 -11.74 -3.96 -7.76
N ASP A 32 -11.06 -4.58 -6.80
CA ASP A 32 -11.43 -4.49 -5.39
C ASP A 32 -10.54 -3.47 -4.68
N ILE A 33 -11.15 -2.59 -3.89
CA ILE A 33 -10.47 -1.61 -3.02
C ILE A 33 -11.01 -1.76 -1.60
N HIS A 34 -10.18 -2.27 -0.70
CA HIS A 34 -10.52 -2.55 0.68
C HIS A 34 -9.88 -1.54 1.61
N HIS A 35 -10.68 -0.66 2.21
CA HIS A 35 -10.22 0.18 3.32
C HIS A 35 -10.22 -0.64 4.62
N ILE A 36 -9.03 -0.94 5.15
CA ILE A 36 -8.87 -1.79 6.33
C ILE A 36 -8.81 -0.90 7.57
N ASN A 37 -9.88 -0.95 8.39
CA ASN A 37 -9.93 -0.19 9.63
C ASN A 37 -9.32 -0.98 10.79
N SER A 38 -8.10 -0.61 11.20
CA SER A 38 -7.44 -1.09 12.42
C SER A 38 -7.65 -0.18 13.64
N GLY A 39 -8.28 0.99 13.42
CA GLY A 39 -8.43 2.07 14.40
C GLY A 39 -7.13 2.83 14.72
N LYS A 40 -6.00 2.45 14.13
CA LYS A 40 -4.66 2.95 14.43
C LYS A 40 -3.91 3.53 13.23
N GLY A 41 -4.60 3.81 12.13
CA GLY A 41 -4.03 4.45 10.97
C GLY A 41 -4.69 3.97 9.68
N GLU A 42 -4.11 4.39 8.57
CA GLU A 42 -4.60 4.15 7.22
C GLU A 42 -4.00 2.87 6.65
N SER A 43 -4.83 2.12 5.92
CA SER A 43 -4.40 0.97 5.14
C SER A 43 -5.44 0.64 4.08
N VAL A 44 -5.03 0.57 2.82
CA VAL A 44 -5.89 0.20 1.70
C VAL A 44 -5.28 -0.96 0.95
N PHE A 45 -6.01 -2.07 0.84
CA PHE A 45 -5.61 -3.22 0.05
C PHE A 45 -6.38 -3.26 -1.26
N ILE A 46 -5.67 -3.43 -2.38
CA ILE A 46 -6.21 -3.37 -3.74
C ILE A 46 -5.90 -4.68 -4.44
N ILE A 47 -6.92 -5.26 -5.10
CA ILE A 47 -6.75 -6.34 -6.06
C ILE A 47 -7.21 -5.81 -7.42
N MET A 48 -6.27 -5.68 -8.35
CA MET A 48 -6.51 -5.20 -9.70
C MET A 48 -7.29 -6.22 -10.54
N PRO A 49 -7.85 -5.81 -11.72
CA PRO A 49 -8.65 -6.70 -12.57
C PRO A 49 -7.98 -8.00 -13.00
N ASP A 50 -6.66 -8.08 -12.96
CA ASP A 50 -5.90 -9.28 -13.30
C ASP A 50 -5.40 -10.10 -12.09
N GLY A 51 -5.75 -9.68 -10.88
CA GLY A 51 -5.29 -10.30 -9.63
C GLY A 51 -3.93 -9.78 -9.14
N THR A 52 -3.34 -8.78 -9.80
CA THR A 52 -2.20 -8.03 -9.24
C THR A 52 -2.64 -7.36 -7.95
N THR A 53 -1.76 -7.31 -6.95
CA THR A 53 -2.10 -6.83 -5.61
C THR A 53 -1.27 -5.62 -5.20
N MET A 54 -1.90 -4.68 -4.50
CA MET A 54 -1.20 -3.53 -3.92
C MET A 54 -1.70 -3.22 -2.52
N LEU A 55 -0.78 -2.92 -1.61
CA LEU A 55 -1.06 -2.32 -0.32
C LEU A 55 -0.66 -0.85 -0.34
N VAL A 56 -1.58 0.05 -0.03
CA VAL A 56 -1.30 1.48 0.20
C VAL A 56 -1.33 1.72 1.70
N ASP A 57 -0.16 2.00 2.26
CA ASP A 57 0.06 2.21 3.69
C ASP A 57 -0.35 1.03 4.62
N ALA A 58 0.23 1.03 5.80
CA ALA A 58 -0.15 0.17 6.93
C ALA A 58 0.20 0.88 8.23
N GLY A 59 -0.71 1.72 8.69
CA GLY A 59 -0.55 2.53 9.89
C GLY A 59 -0.65 1.78 11.21
N ALA A 60 0.11 2.24 12.21
CA ALA A 60 0.02 1.81 13.60
C ALA A 60 0.49 2.93 14.53
N THR A 61 -0.32 3.98 14.69
CA THR A 61 0.03 5.10 15.56
C THR A 61 -0.09 4.75 17.05
N THR A 62 0.86 5.26 17.83
CA THR A 62 0.87 5.17 19.30
C THR A 62 0.33 6.44 19.96
N ARG A 63 -0.16 7.41 19.19
CA ARG A 63 -0.74 8.67 19.73
C ARG A 63 -1.84 8.37 20.75
N PRO A 64 -1.95 9.16 21.83
CA PRO A 64 -3.01 8.99 22.81
C PRO A 64 -4.35 9.58 22.32
N LYS A 65 -5.45 9.17 22.98
CA LYS A 65 -6.77 9.81 22.81
C LYS A 65 -6.68 11.33 23.09
N PRO A 66 -7.52 12.17 22.46
CA PRO A 66 -8.65 11.84 21.59
C PRO A 66 -8.30 11.68 20.11
N ARG A 67 -7.01 11.74 19.74
CA ARG A 67 -6.56 11.73 18.33
C ARG A 67 -6.53 10.34 17.68
N VAL A 68 -6.90 9.30 18.43
CA VAL A 68 -6.93 7.92 17.95
C VAL A 68 -8.20 7.24 18.40
N THR A 69 -8.62 6.23 17.64
CA THR A 69 -9.73 5.35 18.03
C THR A 69 -9.21 4.12 18.76
N ASP A 70 -10.13 3.35 19.34
CA ASP A 70 -9.80 2.04 19.91
C ASP A 70 -9.42 1.08 18.78
N GLN A 71 -8.50 0.14 19.07
CA GLN A 71 -8.08 -0.85 18.08
C GLN A 71 -9.29 -1.64 17.56
N LYS A 72 -9.27 -1.90 16.25
CA LYS A 72 -10.30 -2.67 15.55
C LYS A 72 -9.71 -3.93 14.92
N PRO A 73 -10.45 -5.06 14.96
CA PRO A 73 -11.73 -5.26 15.68
C PRO A 73 -11.62 -5.14 17.20
N ASP A 74 -10.44 -5.42 17.75
CA ASP A 74 -10.09 -5.29 19.17
C ASP A 74 -8.56 -5.26 19.37
N ALA A 75 -8.11 -5.19 20.63
CA ALA A 75 -6.71 -5.14 21.02
C ALA A 75 -6.04 -6.52 21.22
N SER A 76 -6.67 -7.63 20.83
CA SER A 76 -6.07 -8.97 20.96
C SER A 76 -4.86 -9.18 20.06
N ARG A 77 -4.68 -8.30 19.06
CA ARG A 77 -3.57 -8.29 18.11
C ARG A 77 -3.13 -6.86 17.81
N THR A 78 -1.91 -6.74 17.32
CA THR A 78 -1.37 -5.49 16.79
C THR A 78 -2.09 -5.09 15.49
N PRO A 79 -2.08 -3.80 15.13
CA PRO A 79 -2.67 -3.34 13.87
C PRO A 79 -2.07 -4.03 12.64
N GLY A 80 -0.75 -4.21 12.60
CA GLY A 80 -0.07 -4.87 11.49
C GLY A 80 -0.45 -6.35 11.36
N GLU A 81 -0.63 -7.07 12.47
CA GLU A 81 -1.15 -8.43 12.43
C GLU A 81 -2.59 -8.48 11.92
N TRP A 82 -3.47 -7.57 12.36
CA TRP A 82 -4.85 -7.51 11.84
C TRP A 82 -4.92 -7.22 10.34
N ILE A 83 -4.13 -6.25 9.86
CA ILE A 83 -4.00 -5.94 8.43
C ILE A 83 -3.52 -7.17 7.66
N SER A 84 -2.46 -7.83 8.14
CA SER A 84 -1.89 -9.01 7.48
C SER A 84 -2.89 -10.15 7.36
N ARG A 85 -3.63 -10.43 8.43
CA ARG A 85 -4.62 -11.49 8.46
C ARG A 85 -5.77 -11.23 7.48
N TYR A 86 -6.22 -9.97 7.39
CA TYR A 86 -7.24 -9.58 6.44
C TYR A 86 -6.76 -9.74 4.99
N ILE A 87 -5.56 -9.25 4.68
CA ILE A 87 -4.97 -9.37 3.34
C ILE A 87 -4.83 -10.84 2.94
N LEU A 88 -4.25 -11.68 3.81
CA LEU A 88 -4.11 -13.12 3.53
C LEU A 88 -5.45 -13.81 3.31
N TYR A 89 -6.50 -13.39 4.04
CA TYR A 89 -7.85 -13.89 3.83
C TYR A 89 -8.40 -13.48 2.46
N MET A 90 -8.32 -12.20 2.09
CA MET A 90 -8.79 -11.72 0.78
C MET A 90 -8.00 -12.28 -0.40
N MET A 91 -6.73 -12.64 -0.17
CA MET A 91 -5.89 -13.29 -1.16
C MET A 91 -6.13 -14.81 -1.26
N SER A 92 -7.03 -15.43 -0.47
CA SER A 92 -7.18 -16.90 -0.35
C SER A 92 -7.23 -17.64 -1.68
N ASP A 93 -7.96 -17.10 -2.65
CA ASP A 93 -8.16 -17.71 -3.97
C ASP A 93 -7.15 -17.24 -5.02
N LEU A 94 -6.25 -16.31 -4.68
CA LEU A 94 -5.15 -15.90 -5.55
C LEU A 94 -4.03 -16.95 -5.56
N PRO A 95 -3.35 -17.15 -6.71
CA PRO A 95 -2.33 -18.19 -6.88
C PRO A 95 -1.07 -17.99 -6.01
N SER A 96 -0.83 -16.76 -5.55
CA SER A 96 0.31 -16.40 -4.71
C SER A 96 -0.15 -15.62 -3.49
N LYS A 97 0.54 -15.81 -2.36
CA LYS A 97 0.34 -15.04 -1.11
C LYS A 97 1.49 -14.06 -0.89
N VAL A 98 1.81 -13.33 -1.96
CA VAL A 98 2.86 -12.31 -2.03
C VAL A 98 2.22 -11.04 -2.57
N LEU A 99 2.44 -9.90 -1.92
CA LEU A 99 2.02 -8.61 -2.45
C LEU A 99 2.88 -8.23 -3.65
N ASP A 100 2.26 -7.81 -4.75
CA ASP A 100 3.02 -7.33 -5.90
C ASP A 100 3.61 -5.95 -5.64
N TYR A 101 2.81 -5.07 -5.03
CA TYR A 101 3.19 -3.70 -4.73
C TYR A 101 2.88 -3.29 -3.29
N ILE A 102 3.74 -2.46 -2.74
CA ILE A 102 3.46 -1.60 -1.59
C ILE A 102 3.70 -0.16 -2.03
N LEU A 103 2.75 0.73 -1.75
CA LEU A 103 2.89 2.17 -1.87
C LEU A 103 2.84 2.78 -0.46
N LEU A 104 3.87 3.51 -0.08
CA LEU A 104 3.86 4.32 1.13
C LEU A 104 3.72 5.79 0.79
N THR A 105 2.62 6.41 1.22
CA THR A 105 2.28 7.79 0.84
C THR A 105 3.21 8.79 1.49
N HIS A 106 3.49 8.60 2.78
CA HIS A 106 4.46 9.36 3.57
C HIS A 106 4.81 8.60 4.85
N PHE A 107 5.66 9.19 5.69
CA PHE A 107 6.34 8.48 6.76
C PHE A 107 5.77 8.73 8.17
N ASP A 108 4.50 9.13 8.29
CA ASP A 108 3.85 9.30 9.59
C ASP A 108 3.38 7.96 10.19
N GLY A 109 3.23 7.91 11.51
CA GLY A 109 2.99 6.66 12.23
C GLY A 109 1.64 6.01 11.92
N ASP A 110 0.66 6.80 11.56
CA ASP A 110 -0.64 6.38 11.05
C ASP A 110 -0.59 5.92 9.58
N HIS A 111 0.57 5.97 8.91
CA HIS A 111 0.77 5.45 7.56
C HIS A 111 1.79 4.30 7.49
N ILE A 112 2.91 4.40 8.21
CA ILE A 112 3.96 3.36 8.20
C ILE A 112 4.12 2.62 9.53
N GLY A 113 3.49 3.10 10.60
CA GLY A 113 3.70 2.62 11.97
C GLY A 113 4.63 3.53 12.79
N ASP A 114 4.24 3.83 14.03
CA ASP A 114 5.10 4.53 14.98
C ASP A 114 6.17 3.59 15.54
N TYR A 115 7.37 4.12 15.80
CA TYR A 115 8.41 3.38 16.50
C TYR A 115 8.26 3.54 18.01
N TYR A 116 8.41 2.42 18.73
CA TYR A 116 8.54 2.39 20.18
C TYR A 116 9.41 1.19 20.58
N HIS A 117 10.16 1.32 21.67
CA HIS A 117 11.25 0.40 21.98
C HIS A 117 10.75 -1.01 22.33
N GLU A 118 9.58 -1.09 22.95
CA GLU A 118 8.92 -2.30 23.44
C GLU A 118 8.22 -3.09 22.32
N ALA A 119 8.16 -2.55 21.10
CA ALA A 119 7.64 -3.27 19.95
C ALA A 119 8.40 -4.59 19.78
N LYS A 120 7.68 -5.63 19.34
CA LYS A 120 8.29 -6.93 19.01
C LYS A 120 9.39 -6.70 17.97
N THR A 121 10.50 -7.39 18.11
CA THR A 121 11.56 -7.40 17.09
C THR A 121 11.21 -8.45 16.03
N SER A 122 11.55 -8.19 14.77
CA SER A 122 11.41 -9.12 13.65
C SER A 122 12.13 -10.44 13.92
N LYS A 123 11.74 -11.51 13.21
CA LYS A 123 12.41 -12.81 13.36
C LYS A 123 13.89 -12.75 13.02
N SER A 124 14.29 -11.84 12.12
CA SER A 124 15.68 -11.58 11.77
C SER A 124 16.47 -10.86 12.86
N GLY A 125 15.80 -10.24 13.83
CA GLY A 125 16.44 -9.41 14.85
C GLY A 125 16.81 -7.99 14.37
N THR A 126 16.45 -7.59 13.15
CA THR A 126 16.99 -6.39 12.49
C THR A 126 16.10 -5.15 12.53
N PHE A 127 14.81 -5.28 12.83
CA PHE A 127 13.89 -4.15 12.94
C PHE A 127 12.73 -4.47 13.90
N LYS A 128 12.02 -3.44 14.34
CA LYS A 128 10.80 -3.50 15.13
C LYS A 128 9.59 -3.66 14.23
N LEU A 129 8.64 -4.49 14.69
CA LEU A 129 7.38 -4.79 14.05
C LEU A 129 6.33 -3.76 14.48
N THR A 130 6.00 -2.84 13.58
CA THR A 130 4.99 -1.79 13.75
C THR A 130 4.48 -1.37 12.38
N GLY A 131 3.16 -1.38 12.19
CA GLY A 131 2.55 -0.99 10.92
C GLY A 131 3.10 -1.81 9.74
N ILE A 132 3.69 -1.14 8.74
CA ILE A 132 4.17 -1.79 7.52
C ILE A 132 5.29 -2.81 7.77
N THR A 133 6.14 -2.59 8.77
CA THR A 133 7.24 -3.53 9.04
C THR A 133 6.73 -4.84 9.62
N GLU A 134 5.60 -4.81 10.32
CA GLU A 134 4.90 -6.01 10.79
C GLU A 134 4.15 -6.70 9.66
N VAL A 135 3.53 -5.93 8.75
CA VAL A 135 2.91 -6.52 7.56
C VAL A 135 3.94 -7.25 6.70
N GLY A 136 5.11 -6.65 6.46
CA GLY A 136 6.19 -7.27 5.69
C GLY A 136 6.85 -8.49 6.38
N GLU A 137 6.74 -8.61 7.71
CA GLU A 137 7.14 -9.82 8.44
C GLU A 137 6.18 -11.00 8.20
N HIS A 138 4.91 -10.72 7.90
CA HIS A 138 3.88 -11.73 7.68
C HIS A 138 3.60 -12.03 6.20
N ILE A 139 3.77 -11.03 5.32
CA ILE A 139 3.43 -11.14 3.90
C ILE A 139 4.64 -10.66 3.08
N PRO A 140 5.29 -11.56 2.30
CA PRO A 140 6.34 -11.15 1.37
C PRO A 140 5.80 -10.18 0.31
N PHE A 141 6.66 -9.31 -0.23
CA PHE A 141 6.28 -8.36 -1.27
C PHE A 141 7.40 -8.15 -2.30
N LYS A 142 7.00 -7.92 -3.56
CA LYS A 142 7.94 -7.82 -4.69
C LYS A 142 8.53 -6.42 -4.83
N LYS A 143 7.69 -5.38 -4.82
CA LYS A 143 8.11 -3.98 -4.99
C LYS A 143 7.50 -3.08 -3.93
N LEU A 144 8.30 -2.17 -3.39
CA LEU A 144 7.85 -1.06 -2.57
C LEU A 144 8.20 0.28 -3.23
N VAL A 145 7.26 1.22 -3.22
CA VAL A 145 7.46 2.58 -3.75
C VAL A 145 7.16 3.58 -2.64
N ASP A 146 8.08 4.50 -2.39
CA ASP A 146 7.89 5.58 -1.41
C ASP A 146 8.45 6.93 -1.90
N ARG A 147 8.13 8.02 -1.19
CA ARG A 147 8.54 9.37 -1.60
C ARG A 147 10.02 9.73 -1.36
N GLY A 148 10.77 8.88 -0.66
CA GLY A 148 12.07 9.21 -0.05
C GLY A 148 13.25 8.39 -0.58
N TRP A 149 13.03 7.20 -1.13
CA TRP A 149 14.09 6.32 -1.64
C TRP A 149 15.02 7.03 -2.63
N PRO A 150 16.35 6.82 -2.61
CA PRO A 150 17.15 6.22 -1.55
C PRO A 150 17.62 7.23 -0.49
N ASP A 151 17.41 8.53 -0.72
CA ASP A 151 18.10 9.60 0.00
C ASP A 151 17.47 9.96 1.36
N TYR A 152 16.14 9.89 1.46
CA TYR A 152 15.36 10.24 2.65
C TYR A 152 15.68 11.61 3.26
N ASN A 153 15.95 12.59 2.41
CA ASN A 153 16.45 13.91 2.79
C ASN A 153 15.55 15.08 2.37
N PHE A 154 14.35 14.82 1.84
CA PHE A 154 13.41 15.86 1.41
C PHE A 154 12.21 16.01 2.38
N PRO A 155 11.90 17.23 2.87
CA PRO A 155 12.65 18.49 2.64
C PRO A 155 13.90 18.63 3.54
N ALA A 156 14.07 17.73 4.50
CA ALA A 156 15.26 17.63 5.35
C ALA A 156 15.60 16.16 5.65
N PRO A 157 16.85 15.84 6.06
CA PRO A 157 17.25 14.50 6.49
C PRO A 157 16.33 13.92 7.56
N MET A 158 15.86 12.69 7.34
CA MET A 158 14.98 12.00 8.28
C MET A 158 15.75 10.96 9.11
N GLU A 159 16.24 11.38 10.27
CA GLU A 159 17.13 10.56 11.11
C GLU A 159 16.51 10.08 12.44
N ASN A 160 15.19 10.20 12.59
CA ASN A 160 14.50 9.67 13.77
C ASN A 160 14.50 8.12 13.77
N ASP A 161 14.25 7.53 14.95
CA ASP A 161 14.35 6.07 15.14
C ASP A 161 13.34 5.28 14.30
N LYS A 162 12.17 5.86 14.01
CA LYS A 162 11.21 5.29 13.06
C LYS A 162 11.81 5.12 11.68
N MET A 163 12.48 6.15 11.16
CA MET A 163 13.10 6.07 9.84
C MET A 163 14.33 5.15 9.83
N LYS A 164 15.12 5.11 10.91
CA LYS A 164 16.19 4.10 11.05
C LYS A 164 15.64 2.68 11.07
N ASN A 165 14.50 2.45 11.71
CA ASN A 165 13.82 1.16 11.73
C ASN A 165 13.30 0.77 10.34
N TYR A 166 12.62 1.71 9.66
CA TYR A 166 12.10 1.53 8.31
C TYR A 166 13.20 1.22 7.29
N ARG A 167 14.34 1.94 7.35
CA ARG A 167 15.48 1.66 6.46
C ARG A 167 16.11 0.29 6.71
N GLN A 168 16.16 -0.19 7.96
CA GLN A 168 16.61 -1.55 8.26
C GLN A 168 15.64 -2.62 7.73
N PHE A 169 14.33 -2.36 7.81
CA PHE A 169 13.30 -3.18 7.19
C PHE A 169 13.50 -3.29 5.67
N LEU A 170 13.65 -2.16 4.96
CA LEU A 170 13.89 -2.18 3.52
C LEU A 170 15.18 -2.91 3.15
N LYS A 171 16.28 -2.59 3.84
CA LYS A 171 17.58 -3.25 3.61
C LYS A 171 17.46 -4.76 3.73
N TRP A 172 16.80 -5.25 4.77
CA TRP A 172 16.61 -6.68 4.98
C TRP A 172 15.78 -7.32 3.85
N HIS A 173 14.68 -6.70 3.43
CA HIS A 173 13.84 -7.21 2.34
C HIS A 173 14.55 -7.20 0.97
N MET A 174 15.34 -6.16 0.69
CA MET A 174 16.16 -6.12 -0.52
C MET A 174 17.20 -7.25 -0.54
N GLU A 175 17.90 -7.46 0.58
CA GLU A 175 18.96 -8.47 0.68
C GLU A 175 18.45 -9.91 0.73
N LYS A 176 17.28 -10.15 1.33
CA LYS A 176 16.77 -11.50 1.61
C LYS A 176 15.64 -11.94 0.71
N ASN A 177 14.81 -11.01 0.24
CA ASN A 177 13.61 -11.30 -0.53
C ASN A 177 13.68 -10.77 -1.97
N ASN A 178 14.82 -10.18 -2.38
CA ASN A 178 15.00 -9.55 -3.68
C ASN A 178 13.92 -8.49 -3.98
N THR A 179 13.42 -7.83 -2.93
CA THR A 179 12.45 -6.76 -3.05
C THR A 179 13.09 -5.59 -3.80
N VAL A 180 12.35 -5.03 -4.76
CA VAL A 180 12.71 -3.80 -5.46
C VAL A 180 12.14 -2.61 -4.69
N VAL A 181 12.95 -1.57 -4.49
CA VAL A 181 12.48 -0.31 -3.90
C VAL A 181 12.69 0.83 -4.89
N GLU A 182 11.65 1.63 -5.12
CA GLU A 182 11.66 2.76 -6.05
C GLU A 182 11.21 4.06 -5.36
N ARG A 183 11.71 5.19 -5.87
CA ARG A 183 11.13 6.50 -5.56
C ARG A 183 9.81 6.65 -6.30
N PHE A 184 8.78 7.17 -5.65
CA PHE A 184 7.56 7.59 -6.32
C PHE A 184 7.83 8.81 -7.21
N ILE A 185 7.41 8.76 -8.46
CA ILE A 185 7.64 9.82 -9.46
C ILE A 185 6.28 10.32 -9.95
N ALA A 186 6.00 11.61 -9.74
CA ALA A 186 4.80 12.25 -10.28
C ALA A 186 4.79 12.14 -11.81
N GLY A 187 3.62 11.89 -12.38
CA GLY A 187 3.43 11.76 -13.82
C GLY A 187 3.74 10.38 -14.39
N GLN A 188 4.35 9.45 -13.65
CA GLN A 188 4.56 8.09 -14.14
C GLN A 188 3.30 7.22 -14.03
N ASN A 189 3.09 6.37 -15.03
CA ASN A 189 2.07 5.32 -15.03
C ASN A 189 2.65 3.89 -15.16
N SER A 190 3.97 3.77 -15.03
CA SER A 190 4.72 2.52 -15.22
C SER A 190 5.22 1.88 -13.92
N GLN A 191 5.09 2.57 -12.77
CA GLN A 191 5.55 2.05 -11.48
C GLN A 191 4.67 0.91 -10.97
N PHE A 192 3.36 0.97 -11.27
CA PHE A 192 2.34 -0.01 -10.91
C PHE A 192 1.60 -0.47 -12.17
N VAL A 193 2.01 -1.61 -12.73
CA VAL A 193 1.40 -2.18 -13.94
C VAL A 193 0.73 -3.51 -13.60
N LEU A 194 -0.25 -3.90 -14.40
CA LEU A 194 -0.84 -5.24 -14.34
C LEU A 194 0.25 -6.28 -14.67
N LEU A 195 0.42 -7.27 -13.79
CA LEU A 195 1.45 -8.30 -13.88
C LEU A 195 0.94 -9.62 -14.49
N ASN A 196 -0.36 -9.80 -14.59
CA ASN A 196 -1.01 -11.02 -15.04
C ASN A 196 -1.92 -10.69 -16.23
N ASN A 197 -1.80 -11.40 -17.36
CA ASN A 197 -2.73 -11.26 -18.50
C ASN A 197 -3.10 -9.80 -18.88
N ARG A 198 -2.14 -8.85 -18.80
CA ARG A 198 -2.36 -7.40 -18.94
C ARG A 198 -3.12 -7.04 -20.22
N ASP A 199 -2.87 -7.76 -21.31
CA ASP A 199 -3.49 -7.53 -22.61
C ASP A 199 -5.03 -7.65 -22.60
N ARG A 200 -5.61 -8.27 -21.55
CA ARG A 200 -7.07 -8.32 -21.35
C ARG A 200 -7.66 -7.01 -20.82
N TYR A 201 -6.83 -6.11 -20.30
CA TYR A 201 -7.24 -4.85 -19.68
C TYR A 201 -6.46 -3.65 -20.26
N PRO A 202 -6.50 -3.43 -21.60
CA PRO A 202 -5.67 -2.43 -22.26
C PRO A 202 -5.97 -0.98 -21.85
N GLY A 203 -7.15 -0.73 -21.26
CA GLY A 203 -7.54 0.59 -20.75
C GLY A 203 -7.31 0.79 -19.25
N PHE A 204 -6.76 -0.20 -18.53
CA PHE A 204 -6.47 -0.05 -17.10
C PHE A 204 -5.08 0.55 -16.91
N GLU A 205 -5.02 1.65 -16.16
CA GLU A 205 -3.76 2.30 -15.78
C GLU A 205 -3.82 2.85 -14.35
N ILE A 206 -2.65 2.97 -13.74
CA ILE A 206 -2.47 3.65 -12.45
C ILE A 206 -1.54 4.83 -12.71
N GLN A 207 -2.03 6.04 -12.45
CA GLN A 207 -1.32 7.28 -12.72
C GLN A 207 -0.85 7.91 -11.41
N ASN A 208 0.44 8.16 -11.29
CA ASN A 208 1.01 8.90 -10.16
C ASN A 208 0.70 10.39 -10.30
N ILE A 209 -0.01 10.96 -9.33
CA ILE A 209 -0.51 12.34 -9.43
C ILE A 209 0.40 13.35 -8.74
N ALA A 210 0.90 13.08 -7.54
CA ALA A 210 1.67 14.08 -6.79
C ALA A 210 2.66 13.48 -5.79
N VAL A 211 3.82 14.11 -5.63
CA VAL A 211 4.83 13.79 -4.61
C VAL A 211 5.77 14.96 -4.37
N ASN A 212 6.13 15.26 -3.12
CA ASN A 212 7.18 16.24 -2.76
C ASN A 212 7.04 17.62 -3.45
N GLY A 213 5.81 18.09 -3.68
CA GLY A 213 5.53 19.37 -4.37
C GLY A 213 5.41 19.26 -5.90
N HIS A 214 5.86 18.16 -6.50
CA HIS A 214 5.68 17.86 -7.91
C HIS A 214 4.28 17.29 -8.17
N VAL A 215 3.57 17.83 -9.16
CA VAL A 215 2.20 17.45 -9.52
C VAL A 215 2.10 17.21 -11.02
N TRP A 216 1.51 16.07 -11.41
CA TRP A 216 1.27 15.72 -12.80
C TRP A 216 0.33 16.72 -13.49
N THR A 217 0.65 17.08 -14.73
CA THR A 217 -0.08 18.08 -15.51
C THR A 217 -1.28 17.52 -16.28
N GLY A 218 -1.47 16.21 -16.31
CA GLY A 218 -2.47 15.54 -17.15
C GLY A 218 -1.98 15.20 -18.57
N VAL A 219 -0.74 15.55 -18.93
CA VAL A 219 -0.19 15.35 -20.29
C VAL A 219 1.12 14.56 -20.23
N GLY A 220 1.13 13.38 -20.84
CA GLY A 220 2.30 12.49 -20.84
C GLY A 220 2.77 12.21 -19.42
N THR A 221 4.07 12.35 -19.17
CA THR A 221 4.67 12.25 -17.83
C THR A 221 5.05 13.61 -17.25
N ASN A 222 4.57 14.72 -17.84
CA ASN A 222 4.97 16.07 -17.45
C ASN A 222 4.43 16.46 -16.07
N GLU A 223 5.27 17.09 -15.26
CA GLU A 223 4.93 17.55 -13.92
C GLU A 223 5.25 19.04 -13.73
N ARG A 224 4.73 19.63 -12.65
CA ARG A 224 5.11 20.96 -12.17
C ARG A 224 5.44 20.89 -10.68
N ASN A 225 6.57 21.48 -10.30
CA ASN A 225 6.89 21.72 -8.91
C ASN A 225 6.14 22.95 -8.37
N HIS A 226 5.44 22.78 -7.26
CA HIS A 226 4.66 23.82 -6.58
C HIS A 226 5.33 24.35 -5.30
N PHE A 227 6.53 23.86 -4.96
CA PHE A 227 7.33 24.40 -3.87
C PHE A 227 8.48 25.27 -4.38
N PRO A 228 8.88 26.32 -3.62
CA PRO A 228 10.14 27.03 -3.86
C PRO A 228 11.32 26.05 -3.84
N ALA A 229 12.42 26.42 -4.49
CA ALA A 229 13.64 25.64 -4.34
C ALA A 229 14.09 25.69 -2.86
N LEU A 230 14.67 24.60 -2.34
CA LEU A 230 15.11 24.57 -0.95
C LEU A 230 16.17 25.66 -0.66
N GLU A 231 16.96 26.02 -1.66
CA GLU A 231 17.92 27.14 -1.61
C GLU A 231 17.27 28.52 -1.44
N ASP A 232 15.98 28.67 -1.80
CA ASP A 232 15.21 29.90 -1.62
C ASP A 232 14.62 30.03 -0.20
N LEU A 233 14.59 28.94 0.56
CA LEU A 233 14.08 28.94 1.93
C LEU A 233 15.16 29.49 2.86
N LYS A 234 14.97 30.74 3.33
CA LYS A 234 15.84 31.35 4.35
C LYS A 234 15.78 30.53 5.63
N THR A 235 16.96 30.06 6.07
CA THR A 235 17.19 29.43 7.38
C THR A 235 17.15 30.45 8.51
#